data_AF-A0A2I0TCI5-F1
#
_entry.id   AF-A0A2I0TCI5-F1
#
_cell.length_a   1.000
_cell.length_b   1.000
_cell.length_c   1.000
_cell.angle_alpha   90.00
_cell.angle_beta   90.00
_cell.angle_gamma   90.00
#
_symmetry.space_group_name_H-M   'P 1'
#
loop_
_entity.id
_entity.type
_entity.pdbx_description
1 polymer ?
#
loop_
_entity_poly.entity_id
_entity_poly.type
_entity_poly.pdbx_seq_one_letter_code
_entity_poly.pdbx_strand_id
1 'polypeptide(L)'
;MYRFNGVDGRLERSMEAVCMVMEAFENYEHKFKYDIVGHSGDGFNIALVGSDKVPKNNKQRLEILKVMHAHAQFCMSGDHTLEGTEHAIREIAKEEADEYFVIVLSDANLERYGIQPSKFAQVLTTNAQVNAFAIFIGSLGDQADRLQRTLPAGRSFIAMDTKEIPQILQQIFTSTILSSV
;
A
#
# COMPACT_ATOMS: atom_id res chain seq x y z
N MET A 1 -1.72 13.05 -5.16
CA MET A 1 -0.26 12.85 -5.04
C MET A 1 0.55 13.67 -6.06
N TYR A 2 0.26 13.66 -7.37
CA TYR A 2 1.07 14.36 -8.39
C TYR A 2 1.15 15.89 -8.25
N ARG A 3 0.01 16.59 -8.13
CA ARG A 3 -0.07 18.07 -8.17
C ARG A 3 0.85 18.80 -7.18
N PHE A 4 1.06 18.24 -6.00
CA PHE A 4 1.87 18.85 -4.93
C PHE A 4 3.20 18.12 -4.70
N ASN A 5 3.56 17.16 -5.57
CA ASN A 5 4.74 16.33 -5.36
C ASN A 5 6.03 17.15 -5.30
N GLY A 6 6.15 18.23 -6.09
CA GLY A 6 7.33 19.11 -6.02
C GLY A 6 7.45 19.91 -4.71
N VAL A 7 6.43 19.89 -3.85
CA VAL A 7 6.41 20.55 -2.54
C VAL A 7 6.54 19.52 -1.42
N ASP A 8 5.78 18.42 -1.50
CA ASP A 8 5.65 17.46 -0.41
C ASP A 8 6.30 16.10 -0.66
N GLY A 9 6.73 15.80 -1.89
CA GLY A 9 7.43 14.55 -2.26
C GLY A 9 6.62 13.27 -2.13
N ARG A 10 5.28 13.34 -1.96
CA ARG A 10 4.47 12.16 -1.63
C ARG A 10 4.43 11.09 -2.73
N LEU A 11 4.33 11.49 -4.00
CA LEU A 11 4.36 10.55 -5.12
C LEU A 11 5.74 9.91 -5.26
N GLU A 12 6.80 10.70 -5.09
CA GLU A 12 8.17 10.18 -5.08
C GLU A 12 8.35 9.13 -3.98
N ARG A 13 7.87 9.42 -2.76
CA ARG A 13 7.92 8.45 -1.66
C ARG A 13 7.11 7.18 -1.93
N SER A 14 5.96 7.26 -2.60
CA SER A 14 5.23 6.06 -3.05
C SER A 14 6.04 5.22 -4.03
N MET A 15 6.68 5.87 -5.00
CA MET A 15 7.49 5.18 -6.01
C MET A 15 8.73 4.55 -5.39
N GLU A 16 9.39 5.24 -4.47
CA GLU A 16 10.50 4.69 -3.67
C GLU A 16 10.05 3.47 -2.84
N ALA A 17 8.89 3.55 -2.17
CA ALA A 17 8.32 2.45 -1.41
C ALA A 17 8.10 1.21 -2.29
N VAL A 18 7.48 1.39 -3.45
CA VAL A 18 7.25 0.31 -4.42
C VAL A 18 8.57 -0.24 -4.95
N CYS A 19 9.55 0.62 -5.25
CA CYS A 19 10.87 0.20 -5.69
C CYS A 19 11.57 -0.68 -4.64
N MET A 20 11.57 -0.24 -3.38
CA MET A 20 12.16 -0.99 -2.27
C MET A 20 11.51 -2.36 -2.10
N VAL A 21 10.18 -2.48 -2.22
CA VAL A 21 9.49 -3.78 -2.14
C VAL A 21 9.91 -4.70 -3.29
N MET A 22 9.97 -4.19 -4.52
CA MET A 22 10.41 -4.96 -5.70
C MET A 22 11.88 -5.39 -5.63
N GLU A 23 12.72 -4.66 -4.92
CA GLU A 23 14.12 -5.02 -4.68
C GLU A 23 14.25 -6.01 -3.52
N ALA A 24 13.53 -5.78 -2.42
CA ALA A 24 13.59 -6.63 -1.23
C ALA A 24 13.12 -8.07 -1.50
N PHE A 25 12.18 -8.24 -2.43
CA PHE A 25 11.63 -9.56 -2.78
C PHE A 25 12.37 -10.25 -3.95
N GLU A 26 13.34 -9.57 -4.57
CA GLU A 26 14.15 -10.17 -5.62
C GLU A 26 14.92 -11.39 -5.09
N ASN A 27 14.82 -12.52 -5.79
CA ASN A 27 15.36 -13.83 -5.41
C ASN A 27 14.65 -14.53 -4.24
N TYR A 28 13.58 -13.95 -3.70
CA TYR A 28 12.73 -14.55 -2.66
C TYR A 28 11.35 -14.99 -3.18
N GLU A 29 11.17 -15.09 -4.49
CA GLU A 29 9.89 -15.41 -5.14
C GLU A 29 9.39 -16.84 -4.82
N HIS A 30 10.29 -17.72 -4.38
CA HIS A 30 9.93 -19.05 -3.88
C HIS A 30 9.29 -19.02 -2.48
N LYS A 31 9.40 -17.89 -1.75
CA LYS A 31 8.79 -17.67 -0.44
C LYS A 31 7.62 -16.70 -0.49
N PHE A 32 7.72 -15.67 -1.32
CA PHE A 32 6.71 -14.61 -1.41
C PHE A 32 6.14 -14.55 -2.81
N LYS A 33 4.81 -14.63 -2.89
CA LYS A 33 4.05 -14.16 -4.04
C LYS A 33 3.51 -12.78 -3.71
N TYR A 34 3.62 -11.84 -4.65
CA TYR A 34 3.13 -10.49 -4.41
C TYR A 34 2.62 -9.87 -5.71
N ASP A 35 1.57 -9.05 -5.55
CA ASP A 35 1.09 -8.13 -6.56
C ASP A 35 1.33 -6.70 -6.09
N ILE A 36 1.46 -5.77 -7.03
CA ILE A 36 1.39 -4.33 -6.74
C ILE A 36 0.29 -3.75 -7.61
N VAL A 37 -0.69 -3.14 -6.95
CA VAL A 37 -1.86 -2.53 -7.57
C VAL A 37 -2.02 -1.10 -7.09
N GLY A 38 -2.41 -0.21 -7.99
CA GLY A 38 -2.75 1.17 -7.67
C GLY A 38 -4.26 1.37 -7.57
N HIS A 39 -4.67 2.41 -6.86
CA HIS A 39 -6.01 3.00 -6.94
C HIS A 39 -5.88 4.50 -7.21
N SER A 40 -6.86 5.07 -7.90
CA SER A 40 -6.96 6.52 -8.17
C SER A 40 -8.42 6.88 -8.47
N GLY A 41 -8.71 8.09 -8.94
CA GLY A 41 -10.05 8.42 -9.42
C GLY A 41 -10.51 7.64 -10.66
N ASP A 42 -9.60 6.99 -11.38
CA ASP A 42 -9.96 6.17 -12.56
C ASP A 42 -10.41 4.76 -12.20
N GLY A 43 -10.04 4.25 -11.03
CA GLY A 43 -10.38 2.89 -10.62
C GLY A 43 -9.63 2.41 -9.39
N PHE A 44 -10.02 1.23 -8.92
CA PHE A 44 -9.60 0.64 -7.66
C PHE A 44 -8.55 -0.48 -7.79
N ASN A 45 -8.28 -0.96 -9.01
CA ASN A 45 -7.37 -2.08 -9.27
C ASN A 45 -6.53 -1.85 -10.54
N ILE A 46 -5.67 -0.84 -10.51
CA ILE A 46 -4.74 -0.55 -11.60
C ILE A 46 -3.52 -1.45 -11.44
N ALA A 47 -3.43 -2.50 -12.25
CA ALA A 47 -2.32 -3.45 -12.17
C ALA A 47 -0.96 -2.79 -12.50
N LEU A 48 0.02 -2.94 -11.60
CA LEU A 48 1.39 -2.46 -11.79
C LEU A 48 2.38 -3.63 -11.86
N VAL A 49 2.24 -4.59 -10.94
CA VAL A 49 3.03 -5.83 -10.90
C VAL A 49 2.08 -6.99 -10.61
N GLY A 50 2.15 -8.04 -11.42
CA GLY A 50 1.53 -9.32 -11.13
C GLY A 50 2.55 -10.31 -10.61
N SER A 51 2.13 -11.21 -9.73
CA SER A 51 2.94 -12.28 -9.14
C SER A 51 3.52 -13.24 -10.20
N ASP A 52 2.90 -13.32 -11.38
CA ASP A 52 3.40 -14.05 -12.55
C ASP A 52 4.45 -13.27 -13.36
N LYS A 53 4.58 -11.96 -13.12
CA LYS A 53 5.37 -11.00 -13.91
C LYS A 53 6.18 -10.04 -13.04
N VAL A 54 6.79 -10.58 -11.99
CA VAL A 54 7.71 -9.86 -11.11
C VAL A 54 8.90 -9.28 -11.90
N PRO A 55 9.27 -7.99 -11.71
CA PRO A 55 10.40 -7.39 -12.41
C PRO A 55 11.74 -7.97 -11.93
N LYS A 56 12.60 -8.35 -12.88
CA LYS A 56 13.86 -9.07 -12.63
C LYS A 56 15.12 -8.21 -12.71
N ASN A 57 14.97 -6.91 -12.96
CA ASN A 57 16.08 -5.98 -13.11
C ASN A 57 15.62 -4.52 -13.02
N ASN A 58 16.59 -3.62 -12.86
CA ASN A 58 16.36 -2.18 -12.70
C ASN A 58 15.64 -1.55 -13.89
N LYS A 59 15.83 -2.07 -15.11
CA LYS A 59 15.10 -1.58 -16.28
C LYS A 59 13.60 -1.86 -16.14
N GLN A 60 13.22 -3.08 -15.77
CA GLN A 60 11.80 -3.43 -15.59
C GLN A 60 11.17 -2.68 -14.41
N ARG A 61 11.88 -2.55 -13.29
CA ARG A 61 11.45 -1.72 -12.14
C ARG A 61 11.20 -0.27 -12.57
N LEU A 62 12.15 0.32 -13.31
CA LEU A 62 12.01 1.69 -13.81
C LEU A 62 10.79 1.88 -14.71
N GLU A 63 10.46 0.91 -15.57
CA GLU A 63 9.25 0.99 -16.39
C GLU A 63 7.97 1.00 -15.54
N ILE A 64 7.91 0.23 -14.46
CA ILE A 64 6.79 0.26 -13.51
C ILE A 64 6.69 1.64 -12.84
N LEU A 65 7.81 2.22 -12.38
CA LEU A 65 7.81 3.56 -11.77
C LEU A 65 7.37 4.65 -12.75
N LYS A 66 7.75 4.55 -14.03
CA LYS A 66 7.25 5.46 -15.08
C LYS A 66 5.73 5.34 -15.26
N VAL A 67 5.19 4.12 -15.23
CA VAL A 67 3.74 3.89 -15.28
C VAL A 67 3.05 4.54 -14.08
N MET A 68 3.57 4.35 -12.86
CA MET A 68 3.04 5.00 -11.65
C MET A 68 3.04 6.53 -11.78
N HIS A 69 4.16 7.11 -12.23
CA HIS A 69 4.30 8.55 -12.40
C HIS A 69 3.32 9.10 -13.46
N ALA A 70 3.25 8.46 -14.63
CA ALA A 70 2.34 8.85 -15.69
C ALA A 70 0.87 8.70 -15.26
N HIS A 71 0.51 7.59 -14.60
CA HIS A 71 -0.83 7.38 -14.10
C HIS A 71 -1.24 8.48 -13.11
N ALA A 72 -0.38 8.78 -12.13
CA ALA A 72 -0.64 9.84 -11.16
C ALA A 72 -0.80 11.22 -11.79
N GLN A 73 -0.16 11.47 -12.95
CA GLN A 73 -0.25 12.71 -13.71
C GLN A 73 -1.60 12.87 -14.43
N PHE A 74 -2.11 11.78 -15.01
CA PHE A 74 -3.23 11.83 -15.94
C PHE A 74 -4.55 11.27 -15.41
N CYS A 75 -4.54 10.61 -14.25
CA CYS A 75 -5.76 10.05 -13.69
C CYS A 75 -6.77 11.13 -13.26
N MET A 76 -8.06 10.77 -13.30
CA MET A 76 -9.12 11.60 -12.75
C MET A 76 -8.93 11.82 -11.24
N SER A 77 -9.43 12.95 -10.76
CA SER A 77 -9.48 13.21 -9.32
C SER A 77 -10.47 12.25 -8.65
N GLY A 78 -10.03 11.61 -7.59
CA GLY A 78 -10.84 10.69 -6.80
C GLY A 78 -9.92 9.77 -6.02
N ASP A 79 -10.51 8.99 -5.12
CA ASP A 79 -9.79 8.04 -4.30
C ASP A 79 -10.68 6.82 -4.04
N HIS A 80 -10.29 5.69 -4.61
CA HIS A 80 -10.96 4.40 -4.40
C HIS A 80 -10.21 3.53 -3.37
N THR A 81 -9.65 4.14 -2.31
CA THR A 81 -8.92 3.40 -1.25
C THR A 81 -9.78 2.27 -0.67
N LEU A 82 -11.06 2.53 -0.36
CA LEU A 82 -11.93 1.53 0.27
C LEU A 82 -12.17 0.35 -0.66
N GLU A 83 -12.62 0.62 -1.89
CA GLU A 83 -12.91 -0.39 -2.90
C GLU A 83 -11.65 -1.16 -3.29
N GLY A 84 -10.51 -0.48 -3.41
CA GLY A 84 -9.23 -1.10 -3.76
C GLY A 84 -8.72 -2.02 -2.65
N THR A 85 -8.84 -1.59 -1.40
CA THR A 85 -8.43 -2.39 -0.24
C THR A 85 -9.35 -3.61 -0.08
N GLU A 86 -10.66 -3.43 -0.17
CA GLU A 86 -11.62 -4.53 -0.08
C GLU A 86 -11.41 -5.54 -1.21
N HIS A 87 -11.19 -5.06 -2.44
CA HIS A 87 -10.88 -5.90 -3.58
C HIS A 87 -9.59 -6.70 -3.36
N ALA A 88 -8.51 -6.06 -2.94
CA ALA A 88 -7.23 -6.73 -2.67
C ALA A 88 -7.37 -7.82 -1.59
N ILE A 89 -8.09 -7.54 -0.50
CA ILE A 89 -8.37 -8.52 0.57
C ILE A 89 -9.16 -9.72 0.02
N ARG A 90 -10.16 -9.46 -0.83
CA ARG A 90 -10.98 -10.53 -1.41
C ARG A 90 -10.21 -11.39 -2.40
N GLU A 91 -9.39 -10.77 -3.25
CA GLU A 91 -8.65 -11.50 -4.27
C GLU A 91 -7.51 -12.33 -3.66
N ILE A 92 -6.73 -11.77 -2.72
CA ILE A 92 -5.61 -12.51 -2.12
C ILE A 92 -6.07 -13.73 -1.32
N ALA A 93 -7.25 -13.68 -0.71
CA ALA A 93 -7.84 -14.79 0.03
C ALA A 93 -8.27 -15.99 -0.85
N LYS A 94 -8.23 -15.85 -2.18
CA LYS A 94 -8.51 -16.95 -3.12
C LYS A 94 -7.27 -17.77 -3.47
N GLU A 95 -6.08 -17.22 -3.23
CA GLU A 95 -4.82 -17.89 -3.48
C GLU A 95 -4.53 -18.91 -2.38
N GLU A 96 -3.72 -19.93 -2.68
CA GLU A 96 -3.22 -20.87 -1.68
C GLU A 96 -1.90 -20.34 -1.10
N ALA A 97 -1.91 -19.96 0.18
CA ALA A 97 -0.74 -19.53 0.94
C ALA A 97 -0.91 -19.82 2.44
N ASP A 98 0.22 -19.81 3.16
CA ASP A 98 0.22 -19.96 4.63
C ASP A 98 -0.34 -18.71 5.33
N GLU A 99 -0.01 -17.53 4.81
CA GLU A 99 -0.37 -16.23 5.37
C GLU A 99 -0.71 -15.23 4.26
N TYR A 100 -1.67 -14.35 4.52
CA TYR A 100 -2.15 -13.35 3.56
C TYR A 100 -1.95 -11.95 4.11
N PHE A 101 -1.39 -11.05 3.28
CA PHE A 101 -1.11 -9.67 3.67
C PHE A 101 -1.64 -8.68 2.64
N VAL A 102 -2.28 -7.61 3.11
CA VAL A 102 -2.62 -6.44 2.29
C VAL A 102 -2.03 -5.21 2.96
N ILE A 103 -1.13 -4.50 2.28
CA ILE A 103 -0.49 -3.30 2.81
C ILE A 103 -0.87 -2.12 1.94
N VAL A 104 -1.65 -1.20 2.50
CA VAL A 104 -2.11 0.02 1.82
C VAL A 104 -1.11 1.14 2.06
N LEU A 105 -0.45 1.61 0.99
CA LEU A 105 0.37 2.81 1.04
C LEU A 105 -0.50 4.04 0.71
N SER A 106 -0.64 4.96 1.65
CA SER A 106 -1.52 6.13 1.49
C SER A 106 -0.83 7.42 1.92
N ASP A 107 -1.22 8.55 1.33
CA ASP A 107 -0.79 9.88 1.76
C ASP A 107 -1.64 10.49 2.88
N ALA A 108 -2.43 9.65 3.56
CA ALA A 108 -3.32 10.00 4.66
C ALA A 108 -4.41 11.04 4.30
N ASN A 109 -4.66 11.31 3.02
CA ASN A 109 -5.59 12.37 2.61
C ASN A 109 -7.05 11.90 2.47
N LEU A 110 -7.45 10.87 3.22
CA LEU A 110 -8.73 10.18 3.10
C LEU A 110 -9.94 11.12 3.29
N GLU A 111 -9.86 12.03 4.27
CA GLU A 111 -10.94 12.98 4.57
C GLU A 111 -11.28 13.88 3.38
N ARG A 112 -10.29 14.26 2.57
CA ARG A 112 -10.48 15.14 1.40
C ARG A 112 -11.34 14.48 0.32
N TYR A 113 -11.37 13.15 0.29
CA TYR A 113 -12.16 12.36 -0.63
C TYR A 113 -13.46 11.83 0.00
N GLY A 114 -13.80 12.28 1.21
CA GLY A 114 -15.01 11.86 1.93
C GLY A 114 -14.92 10.44 2.51
N ILE A 115 -13.72 9.87 2.60
CA ILE A 115 -13.50 8.54 3.16
C ILE A 115 -13.44 8.67 4.68
N GLN A 116 -14.44 8.08 5.35
CA GLN A 116 -14.49 8.06 6.81
C GLN A 116 -13.47 7.05 7.35
N PRO A 117 -12.63 7.42 8.34
CA PRO A 117 -11.66 6.50 8.94
C PRO A 117 -12.30 5.22 9.51
N SER A 118 -13.53 5.31 10.03
CA SER A 118 -14.30 4.17 10.53
C SER A 118 -14.64 3.16 9.44
N LYS A 119 -14.95 3.61 8.21
CA LYS A 119 -15.16 2.71 7.07
C LYS A 119 -13.87 2.04 6.65
N PHE A 120 -12.76 2.78 6.66
CA PHE A 120 -11.46 2.19 6.35
C PHE A 120 -11.04 1.15 7.40
N ALA A 121 -11.30 1.42 8.69
CA ALA A 121 -11.12 0.45 9.77
C ALA A 121 -11.94 -0.83 9.53
N GLN A 122 -13.20 -0.70 9.10
CA GLN A 122 -14.04 -1.85 8.77
C GLN A 122 -13.44 -2.67 7.63
N VAL A 123 -13.04 -2.01 6.53
CA VAL A 123 -12.44 -2.69 5.37
C VAL A 123 -11.16 -3.43 5.75
N LEU A 124 -10.25 -2.84 6.52
CA LEU A 124 -9.02 -3.49 7.03
C LEU A 124 -9.28 -4.72 7.91
N THR A 125 -10.52 -4.96 8.32
CA THR A 125 -10.92 -6.08 9.17
C THR A 125 -11.98 -6.98 8.55
N THR A 126 -12.29 -6.79 7.26
CA THR A 126 -13.42 -7.46 6.61
C THR A 126 -13.22 -8.97 6.43
N ASN A 127 -11.98 -9.44 6.45
CA ASN A 127 -11.63 -10.85 6.40
C ASN A 127 -10.58 -11.17 7.47
N ALA A 128 -10.92 -12.02 8.43
CA ALA A 128 -10.04 -12.39 9.54
C ALA A 128 -8.82 -13.22 9.11
N GLN A 129 -8.85 -13.84 7.94
CA GLN A 129 -7.71 -14.60 7.39
C GLN A 129 -6.66 -13.70 6.73
N VAL A 130 -6.99 -12.42 6.47
CA VAL A 130 -6.10 -11.49 5.78
C VAL A 130 -5.59 -10.44 6.74
N ASN A 131 -4.27 -10.36 6.87
CA ASN A 131 -3.59 -9.36 7.67
C ASN A 131 -3.48 -8.05 6.88
N ALA A 132 -4.50 -7.19 6.99
CA ALA A 132 -4.52 -5.90 6.32
C ALA A 132 -4.01 -4.74 7.19
N PHE A 133 -3.13 -3.92 6.62
CA PHE A 133 -2.45 -2.80 7.27
C PHE A 133 -2.44 -1.55 6.39
N ALA A 134 -2.31 -0.38 7.00
CA ALA A 134 -2.08 0.88 6.30
C ALA A 134 -0.73 1.51 6.73
N ILE A 135 0.03 2.02 5.76
CA ILE A 135 1.24 2.81 6.00
C ILE A 135 1.03 4.19 5.39
N PHE A 136 1.09 5.22 6.23
CA PHE A 136 0.92 6.60 5.82
C PHE A 136 2.29 7.23 5.51
N ILE A 137 2.61 7.38 4.22
CA ILE A 137 3.94 7.79 3.71
C ILE A 137 4.11 9.32 3.61
N GLY A 138 3.50 10.02 4.55
CA GLY A 138 3.42 11.47 4.62
C GLY A 138 2.02 11.93 5.02
N SER A 139 1.96 13.06 5.71
CA SER A 139 0.70 13.67 6.17
C SER A 139 0.72 15.18 5.92
N LEU A 140 -0.47 15.76 5.79
CA LEU A 140 -0.64 17.20 5.95
C LEU A 140 -1.11 17.45 7.38
N GLY A 141 -0.26 18.06 8.20
CA GLY A 141 -0.57 18.29 9.62
C GLY A 141 -0.68 16.99 10.42
N ASP A 142 -1.71 16.87 11.26
CA ASP A 142 -1.93 15.76 12.19
C ASP A 142 -2.84 14.65 11.63
N GLN A 143 -3.06 14.63 10.30
CA GLN A 143 -4.00 13.70 9.65
C GLN A 143 -3.63 12.23 9.85
N ALA A 144 -2.35 11.88 9.67
CA ALA A 144 -1.89 10.49 9.86
C ALA A 144 -2.02 10.05 11.33
N ASP A 145 -1.73 10.94 12.30
CA ASP A 145 -1.90 10.66 13.72
C ASP A 145 -3.37 10.41 14.09
N ARG A 146 -4.30 11.19 13.53
CA ARG A 146 -5.74 10.99 13.74
C ARG A 146 -6.22 9.67 13.16
N LEU A 147 -5.76 9.33 11.95
CA LEU A 147 -6.05 8.03 11.33
C LEU A 147 -5.52 6.90 12.19
N GLN A 148 -4.28 6.97 12.66
CA GLN A 148 -3.68 5.94 13.49
C GLN A 148 -4.44 5.71 14.81
N ARG A 149 -5.01 6.77 15.40
CA ARG A 149 -5.87 6.65 16.60
C ARG A 149 -7.24 6.04 16.34
N THR A 150 -7.73 6.12 15.11
CA THR A 150 -9.08 5.65 14.74
C THR A 150 -9.06 4.25 14.15
N LEU A 151 -7.98 3.90 13.46
CA LEU A 151 -7.80 2.57 12.88
C LEU A 151 -7.53 1.53 13.98
N PRO A 152 -7.80 0.23 13.70
CA PRO A 152 -7.59 -0.81 14.69
C PRO A 152 -6.14 -0.84 15.17
N ALA A 153 -5.96 -1.06 16.48
CA ALA A 153 -4.62 -1.08 17.09
C ALA A 153 -3.70 -2.08 16.36
N GLY A 154 -2.48 -1.63 16.05
CA GLY A 154 -1.50 -2.42 15.31
C GLY A 154 -1.72 -2.54 13.79
N ARG A 155 -2.81 -1.98 13.24
CA ARG A 155 -3.11 -2.04 11.79
C ARG A 155 -2.70 -0.81 10.99
N SER A 156 -2.07 0.19 11.62
CA SER A 156 -1.66 1.40 10.93
C SER A 156 -0.35 1.99 11.43
N PHE A 157 0.48 2.41 10.48
CA PHE A 157 1.81 2.95 10.70
C PHE A 157 1.98 4.29 9.98
N ILE A 158 2.88 5.11 10.49
CA ILE A 158 3.24 6.39 9.87
C ILE A 158 4.70 6.26 9.46
N ALA A 159 5.01 6.59 8.21
CA ALA A 159 6.35 6.59 7.66
C ALA A 159 6.63 8.00 7.11
N MET A 160 7.35 8.82 7.89
CA MET A 160 7.65 10.20 7.47
C MET A 160 8.82 10.23 6.48
N ASP A 161 9.76 9.30 6.62
CA ASP A 161 10.83 9.00 5.67
C ASP A 161 10.59 7.60 5.06
N THR A 162 10.82 7.44 3.75
CA THR A 162 10.69 6.14 3.07
C THR A 162 11.64 5.10 3.62
N LYS A 163 12.78 5.51 4.20
CA LYS A 163 13.71 4.60 4.90
C LYS A 163 13.09 3.88 6.10
N GLU A 164 11.97 4.36 6.63
CA GLU A 164 11.24 3.71 7.72
C GLU A 164 10.40 2.52 7.23
N ILE A 165 10.04 2.48 5.93
CA ILE A 165 9.16 1.46 5.36
C ILE A 165 9.71 0.03 5.54
N PRO A 166 11.00 -0.27 5.28
CA PRO A 166 11.54 -1.61 5.54
C PRO A 166 11.38 -2.05 6.99
N GLN A 167 11.59 -1.14 7.95
CA GLN A 167 11.44 -1.44 9.37
C GLN A 167 9.98 -1.66 9.75
N ILE A 168 9.06 -0.87 9.20
CA ILE A 168 7.62 -1.04 9.40
C ILE A 168 7.14 -2.38 8.83
N LEU A 169 7.56 -2.75 7.63
CA LEU A 169 7.24 -4.03 7.03
C LEU A 169 7.78 -5.20 7.86
N GLN A 170 9.01 -5.08 8.36
CA GLN A 170 9.58 -6.08 9.27
C GLN A 170 8.74 -6.23 10.54
N GLN A 171 8.29 -5.12 11.14
CA GLN A 171 7.41 -5.14 12.31
C GLN A 171 6.08 -5.82 12.00
N ILE A 172 5.44 -5.46 10.88
CA ILE A 172 4.20 -6.07 10.40
C ILE A 172 4.36 -7.60 10.32
N PHE A 173 5.32 -8.07 9.52
CA PHE A 173 5.52 -9.50 9.29
C PHE A 173 5.88 -10.24 10.58
N THR A 174 6.72 -9.67 11.44
CA THR A 174 7.11 -10.30 12.72
C THR A 174 5.92 -10.41 13.67
N SER A 175 5.09 -9.37 13.77
CA SER A 175 3.93 -9.35 14.68
C SER A 175 2.88 -10.39 14.32
N THR A 176 2.65 -10.61 13.01
CA THR A 176 1.71 -11.63 12.53
C THR A 176 2.24 -13.03 12.83
N ILE A 177 3.52 -13.30 12.53
CA ILE A 177 4.13 -14.61 12.82
C ILE A 177 4.04 -14.95 14.30
N LEU A 178 4.26 -13.98 15.20
CA LEU A 178 4.14 -14.19 16.65
C LEU A 178 2.70 -14.37 17.14
N SER A 179 1.70 -13.90 16.39
CA SER A 179 0.28 -14.02 16.75
C SER A 179 -0.33 -15.34 16.24
N SER A 180 0.30 -15.97 15.25
CA SER A 180 -0.09 -17.28 14.69
C SER A 180 0.51 -18.49 15.46
N VAL A 181 1.30 -18.24 16.52
CA VAL A 181 1.89 -19.24 17.45
C VAL A 181 1.10 -19.31 18.75
#